data_AF-A0A6I7PKC9-F1
#
_entry.id   AF-A0A6I7PKC9-F1
#
_cell.length_a   1.000
_cell.length_b   1.000
_cell.length_c   1.000
_cell.angle_alpha   90.00
_cell.angle_beta   90.00
_cell.angle_gamma   90.00
#
_symmetry.space_group_name_H-M   'P 1'
#
loop_
_entity.id
_entity.type
_entity.pdbx_description
1 polymer ?
#
loop_
_entity_poly.entity_id
_entity_poly.type
_entity_poly.pdbx_seq_one_letter_code
_entity_poly.pdbx_strand_id
1 'polypeptide(L)'
;MMGAYTSKRPTREADMKYRGSILLLSGLMLAAVPLLYGDTQAAARRLFDEAIVLFQSGELEQAAMQLRRVTESAAAEQLHPEAWYWLGRVRLVQQDGVAAARYFDHVIRSYPDHPRVSDAFYHRARARLSTGEYQAALVQFEGFVSRYPDSDYVANAYYWAGEALLALGHRERAARLFQTVIDEYPTSFRVEAAGYRLSLIELGERDEQLQRLLQWSHEEHLRTIEAFRRSRSAYEEALAAYRDGVDGTLSADERQVARLRAEIAELVTQLDAARAELQRVREARGDVAVEGELANRLRVAEIKEQALLVKERLLRDLELAGESPR
;
A
#
# COMPACT_ATOMS: atom_id res chain seq x y z
N MET A 1 -14.98 70.45 79.29
CA MET A 1 -15.17 69.85 77.94
C MET A 1 -14.33 68.59 77.85
N MET A 2 -14.95 67.47 77.43
CA MET A 2 -14.36 66.19 76.95
C MET A 2 -13.37 65.50 77.93
N GLY A 3 -13.66 64.37 78.58
CA GLY A 3 -14.30 63.15 78.07
C GLY A 3 -13.25 62.04 78.07
N ALA A 4 -12.91 61.49 79.24
CA ALA A 4 -11.85 60.49 79.40
C ALA A 4 -12.34 59.09 78.97
N TYR A 5 -11.74 58.54 77.91
CA TYR A 5 -11.96 57.15 77.47
C TYR A 5 -11.01 56.23 78.24
N THR A 6 -11.57 55.33 79.05
CA THR A 6 -10.83 54.25 79.72
C THR A 6 -10.80 53.03 78.79
N SER A 7 -9.62 52.56 78.41
CA SER A 7 -9.47 51.31 77.64
C SER A 7 -9.49 50.11 78.59
N LYS A 8 -10.51 49.25 78.46
CA LYS A 8 -10.53 47.93 79.09
C LYS A 8 -9.60 47.00 78.31
N ARG A 9 -8.53 46.50 78.95
CA ARG A 9 -7.74 45.39 78.42
C ARG A 9 -8.58 44.10 78.45
N PRO A 10 -8.58 43.28 77.38
CA PRO A 10 -9.28 41.99 77.38
C PRO A 10 -8.58 41.00 78.33
N THR A 11 -9.39 40.18 79.01
CA THR A 11 -8.95 39.18 80.00
C THR A 11 -8.47 37.88 79.32
N ARG A 12 -7.45 37.26 79.93
CA ARG A 12 -6.70 36.07 79.46
C ARG A 12 -7.56 34.81 79.22
N GLU A 13 -8.80 34.77 79.71
CA GLU A 13 -9.74 33.66 79.52
C GLU A 13 -10.44 33.68 78.15
N ALA A 14 -10.57 34.83 77.50
CA ALA A 14 -11.18 34.92 76.17
C ALA A 14 -10.29 34.30 75.09
N ASP A 15 -8.97 34.41 75.22
CA ASP A 15 -7.99 33.88 74.24
C ASP A 15 -7.89 32.34 74.24
N MET A 16 -8.20 31.66 75.35
CA MET A 16 -8.12 30.20 75.42
C MET A 16 -9.29 29.49 74.74
N LYS A 17 -10.50 30.06 74.78
CA LYS A 17 -11.68 29.48 74.10
C LYS A 17 -11.59 29.56 72.57
N TYR A 18 -10.95 30.61 72.04
CA TYR A 18 -10.75 30.75 70.59
C TYR A 18 -9.65 29.83 70.05
N ARG A 19 -8.58 29.59 70.81
CA ARG A 19 -7.48 28.69 70.40
C ARG A 19 -7.90 27.22 70.30
N GLY A 20 -8.74 26.73 71.21
CA GLY A 20 -9.28 25.36 71.13
C GLY A 20 -10.25 25.15 69.96
N SER A 21 -11.05 26.18 69.65
CA SER A 21 -12.05 26.13 68.57
C SER A 21 -11.40 26.15 67.17
N ILE A 22 -10.31 26.91 67.01
CA ILE A 22 -9.56 26.98 65.74
C ILE A 22 -8.83 25.65 65.46
N LEU A 23 -8.29 24.98 66.49
CA LEU A 23 -7.63 23.68 66.34
C LEU A 23 -8.61 22.53 66.04
N LEU A 24 -9.84 22.59 66.55
CA LEU A 24 -10.89 21.63 66.21
C LEU A 24 -11.41 21.84 64.78
N LEU A 25 -11.59 23.08 64.32
CA LEU A 25 -11.98 23.39 62.95
C LEU A 25 -10.90 23.04 61.93
N SER A 26 -9.61 23.26 62.25
CA SER A 26 -8.51 22.86 61.38
C SER A 26 -8.34 21.33 61.32
N GLY A 27 -8.53 20.62 62.44
CA GLY A 27 -8.52 19.16 62.48
C GLY A 27 -9.70 18.51 61.73
N LEU A 28 -10.90 19.09 61.81
CA LEU A 28 -12.08 18.64 61.06
C LEU A 28 -11.95 18.91 59.56
N MET A 29 -11.38 20.05 59.16
CA MET A 29 -11.05 20.35 57.75
C MET A 29 -9.99 19.37 57.22
N LEU A 30 -8.94 19.07 57.99
CA LEU A 30 -7.91 18.11 57.57
C LEU A 30 -8.43 16.67 57.45
N ALA A 31 -9.42 16.28 58.27
CA ALA A 31 -10.04 14.96 58.22
C ALA A 31 -11.16 14.85 57.15
N ALA A 32 -11.84 15.95 56.82
CA ALA A 32 -12.91 15.98 55.82
C ALA A 32 -12.38 16.06 54.37
N VAL A 33 -11.21 16.67 54.15
CA VAL A 33 -10.59 16.78 52.82
C VAL A 33 -10.31 15.39 52.19
N PRO A 34 -9.72 14.40 52.88
CA PRO A 34 -9.53 13.05 52.32
C PRO A 34 -10.85 12.32 51.98
N LEU A 35 -11.92 12.54 52.76
CA LEU A 35 -13.23 11.93 52.52
C LEU A 35 -13.95 12.55 51.31
N LEU A 36 -13.93 13.88 51.19
CA LEU A 36 -14.46 14.59 50.01
C LEU A 36 -13.63 14.31 48.74
N TYR A 37 -12.32 14.11 48.89
CA TYR A 37 -11.42 13.77 47.79
C TYR A 37 -11.61 12.31 47.30
N GLY A 38 -11.90 11.37 48.21
CA GLY A 38 -12.25 9.99 47.85
C GLY A 38 -13.58 9.88 47.08
N ASP A 39 -14.61 10.61 47.50
CA ASP A 39 -15.90 10.65 46.81
C ASP A 39 -15.79 11.25 45.40
N THR A 40 -14.93 12.26 45.23
CA THR A 40 -14.69 12.90 43.91
C THR A 40 -13.85 12.01 42.98
N GLN A 41 -12.89 11.24 43.50
CA GLN A 41 -12.20 10.19 42.73
C GLN A 41 -13.15 9.09 42.28
N ALA A 42 -14.02 8.62 43.17
CA ALA A 42 -15.03 7.62 42.82
C ALA A 42 -16.03 8.15 41.77
N ALA A 43 -16.44 9.42 41.88
CA ALA A 43 -17.27 10.07 40.88
C ALA A 43 -16.57 10.18 39.52
N ALA A 44 -15.29 10.59 39.49
CA ALA A 44 -14.49 10.64 38.27
C ALA A 44 -14.35 9.27 37.61
N ARG A 45 -14.16 8.21 38.40
CA ARG A 45 -14.11 6.84 37.90
C ARG A 45 -15.42 6.40 37.27
N ARG A 46 -16.57 6.73 37.89
CA ARG A 46 -17.90 6.45 37.31
C ARG A 46 -18.09 7.15 35.96
N LEU A 47 -17.68 8.43 35.84
CA LEU A 47 -17.73 9.16 34.57
C LEU A 47 -16.89 8.48 33.49
N PHE A 48 -15.69 8.02 33.86
CA PHE A 48 -14.84 7.28 32.95
C PHE A 48 -15.48 5.96 32.52
N ASP A 49 -15.95 5.14 33.45
CA ASP A 49 -16.55 3.85 33.16
C ASP A 49 -17.83 4.00 32.30
N GLU A 50 -18.66 5.01 32.58
CA GLU A 50 -19.82 5.38 31.74
C GLU A 50 -19.38 5.74 30.32
N ALA A 51 -18.31 6.52 30.18
CA ALA A 51 -17.78 6.89 28.87
C ALA A 51 -17.30 5.69 28.05
N ILE A 52 -16.72 4.67 28.69
CA ILE A 52 -16.31 3.43 28.02
C ILE A 52 -17.52 2.66 27.53
N VAL A 53 -18.59 2.57 28.32
CA VAL A 53 -19.86 1.93 27.91
C VAL A 53 -20.47 2.68 26.72
N LEU A 54 -20.52 4.02 26.78
CA LEU A 54 -21.02 4.86 25.68
C LEU A 54 -20.17 4.70 24.41
N PHE A 55 -18.85 4.57 24.54
CA PHE A 55 -17.98 4.30 23.39
C PHE A 55 -18.30 2.94 22.76
N GLN A 56 -18.51 1.91 23.58
CA GLN A 56 -18.86 0.57 23.12
C GLN A 56 -20.26 0.50 22.49
N SER A 57 -21.21 1.31 22.95
CA SER A 57 -22.55 1.44 22.34
C SER A 57 -22.57 2.30 21.07
N GLY A 58 -21.45 2.96 20.72
CA GLY A 58 -21.35 3.85 19.57
C GLY A 58 -21.88 5.27 19.83
N GLU A 59 -22.21 5.61 21.07
CA GLU A 59 -22.65 6.96 21.49
C GLU A 59 -21.44 7.90 21.66
N LEU A 60 -20.72 8.11 20.56
CA LEU A 60 -19.39 8.73 20.54
C LEU A 60 -19.35 10.15 21.12
N GLU A 61 -20.37 10.97 20.86
CA GLU A 61 -20.42 12.34 21.39
C GLU A 61 -20.64 12.39 22.90
N GLN A 62 -21.49 11.51 23.43
CA GLN A 62 -21.71 11.40 24.87
C GLN A 62 -20.46 10.84 25.56
N ALA A 63 -19.84 9.82 24.98
CA ALA A 63 -18.55 9.30 25.45
C ALA A 63 -17.50 10.42 25.52
N ALA A 64 -17.34 11.20 24.44
CA ALA A 64 -16.39 12.31 24.41
C ALA A 64 -16.70 13.39 25.44
N MET A 65 -17.98 13.69 25.69
CA MET A 65 -18.40 14.63 26.71
C MET A 65 -17.99 14.15 28.11
N GLN A 66 -18.26 12.90 28.46
CA GLN A 66 -17.88 12.35 29.76
C GLN A 66 -16.36 12.30 29.94
N LEU A 67 -15.61 11.91 28.91
CA LEU A 67 -14.14 11.91 28.96
C LEU A 67 -13.56 13.31 29.15
N ARG A 68 -14.12 14.34 28.52
CA ARG A 68 -13.69 15.73 28.75
C ARG A 68 -13.87 16.16 30.21
N ARG A 69 -15.00 15.80 30.83
CA ARG A 69 -15.24 16.05 32.26
C ARG A 69 -14.21 15.36 33.15
N VAL A 70 -13.76 14.16 32.77
CA VAL A 70 -12.65 13.47 33.47
C VAL A 70 -11.36 14.28 33.33
N THR A 71 -11.00 14.74 32.13
CA THR A 71 -9.77 15.53 31.92
C THR A 71 -9.78 16.90 32.61
N GLU A 72 -10.96 17.47 32.86
CA GLU A 72 -11.13 18.77 33.54
C GLU A 72 -11.14 18.64 35.07
N SER A 73 -11.34 17.42 35.61
CA SER A 73 -11.41 17.18 37.03
C SER A 73 -10.02 16.97 37.64
N ALA A 74 -9.62 17.85 38.56
CA ALA A 74 -8.38 17.70 39.33
C ALA A 74 -8.38 16.44 40.22
N ALA A 75 -9.56 15.98 40.65
CA ALA A 75 -9.69 14.73 41.39
C ALA A 75 -9.46 13.48 40.52
N ALA A 76 -9.36 13.65 39.20
CA ALA A 76 -9.23 12.55 38.24
C ALA A 76 -7.85 12.47 37.57
N GLU A 77 -6.82 13.11 38.13
CA GLU A 77 -5.49 13.20 37.52
C GLU A 77 -4.92 11.84 37.10
N GLN A 78 -5.15 10.81 37.92
CA GLN A 78 -4.73 9.42 37.64
C GLN A 78 -5.44 8.80 36.41
N LEU A 79 -6.59 9.33 35.99
CA LEU A 79 -7.37 8.87 34.85
C LEU A 79 -7.20 9.77 33.62
N HIS A 80 -6.47 10.89 33.73
CA HIS A 80 -6.26 11.78 32.60
C HIS A 80 -5.58 11.10 31.41
N PRO A 81 -4.51 10.28 31.57
CA PRO A 81 -3.87 9.61 30.45
C PRO A 81 -4.84 8.71 29.67
N GLU A 82 -5.66 7.94 30.38
CA GLU A 82 -6.72 7.12 29.81
C GLU A 82 -7.78 7.97 29.12
N ALA A 83 -8.24 9.04 29.78
CA ALA A 83 -9.31 9.87 29.24
C ALA A 83 -8.87 10.55 27.92
N TRP A 84 -7.65 11.08 27.87
CA TRP A 84 -7.06 11.63 26.64
C TRP A 84 -6.87 10.56 25.57
N TYR A 85 -6.40 9.37 25.94
CA TYR A 85 -6.27 8.25 25.02
C TYR A 85 -7.64 7.89 24.39
N TRP A 86 -8.68 7.77 25.21
CA TRP A 86 -10.03 7.43 24.75
C TRP A 86 -10.67 8.55 23.94
N LEU A 87 -10.38 9.83 24.22
CA LEU A 87 -10.78 10.94 23.34
C LEU A 87 -10.14 10.79 21.94
N GLY A 88 -8.86 10.40 21.88
CA GLY A 88 -8.19 10.05 20.63
C GLY A 88 -8.88 8.91 19.89
N ARG A 89 -9.26 7.85 20.62
CA ARG A 89 -9.99 6.70 20.08
C ARG A 89 -11.37 7.08 19.54
N VAL A 90 -12.12 7.92 20.25
CA VAL A 90 -13.41 8.46 19.77
C VAL A 90 -13.23 9.17 18.43
N ARG A 91 -12.25 10.08 18.32
CA ARG A 91 -12.01 10.83 17.08
C ARG A 91 -11.58 9.93 15.92
N LEU A 92 -10.82 8.87 16.17
CA LEU A 92 -10.50 7.87 15.15
C LEU A 92 -11.77 7.19 14.60
N VAL A 93 -12.72 6.83 15.45
CA VAL A 93 -13.99 6.21 15.02
C VAL A 93 -14.83 7.21 14.21
N GLN A 94 -14.79 8.49 14.58
CA GLN A 94 -15.46 9.58 13.85
C GLN A 94 -14.73 10.00 12.56
N GLN A 95 -13.64 9.32 12.20
CA GLN A 95 -12.80 9.65 11.04
C GLN A 95 -12.11 11.02 11.13
N ASP A 96 -12.07 11.64 12.32
CA ASP A 96 -11.31 12.85 12.58
C ASP A 96 -9.88 12.48 13.03
N GLY A 97 -9.07 12.05 12.06
CA GLY A 97 -7.68 11.66 12.30
C GLY A 97 -6.80 12.81 12.81
N VAL A 98 -7.10 14.05 12.45
CA VAL A 98 -6.32 15.22 12.89
C VAL A 98 -6.52 15.46 14.39
N ALA A 99 -7.77 15.49 14.86
CA ALA A 99 -8.03 15.63 16.29
C ALA A 99 -7.54 14.41 17.08
N ALA A 100 -7.71 13.20 16.53
CA ALA A 100 -7.20 11.99 17.15
C ALA A 100 -5.69 12.05 17.40
N ALA A 101 -4.90 12.42 16.38
CA ALA A 101 -3.45 12.53 16.50
C ALA A 101 -3.04 13.54 17.58
N ARG A 102 -3.76 14.66 17.73
CA ARG A 102 -3.51 15.66 18.78
C ARG A 102 -3.73 15.10 20.19
N TYR A 103 -4.79 14.31 20.40
CA TYR A 103 -5.04 13.69 21.69
C TYR A 103 -3.97 12.63 22.04
N PHE A 104 -3.56 11.80 21.08
CA PHE A 104 -2.46 10.85 21.31
C PHE A 104 -1.12 11.54 21.55
N ASP A 105 -0.83 12.65 20.84
CA ASP A 105 0.35 13.48 21.10
C ASP A 105 0.34 14.05 22.52
N HIS A 106 -0.83 14.42 23.03
CA HIS A 106 -0.97 14.86 24.42
C HIS A 106 -0.62 13.73 25.39
N VAL A 107 -1.12 12.51 25.18
CA VAL A 107 -0.77 11.34 26.01
C VAL A 107 0.74 11.10 26.02
N ILE A 108 1.35 11.06 24.84
CA ILE A 108 2.78 10.76 24.67
C ILE A 108 3.67 11.81 25.36
N ARG A 109 3.30 13.10 25.30
CA ARG A 109 4.12 14.19 25.82
C ARG A 109 3.90 14.46 27.31
N SER A 110 2.65 14.41 27.76
CA SER A 110 2.28 14.76 29.13
C SER A 110 2.47 13.61 30.11
N TYR A 111 2.42 12.35 29.62
CA TYR A 111 2.46 11.16 30.47
C TYR A 111 3.44 10.09 29.93
N PRO A 112 4.73 10.42 29.72
CA PRO A 112 5.67 9.58 28.97
C PRO A 112 5.94 8.19 29.59
N ASP A 113 5.72 8.02 30.89
CA ASP A 113 5.93 6.76 31.61
C ASP A 113 4.64 5.94 31.78
N HIS A 114 3.53 6.42 31.24
CA HIS A 114 2.23 5.80 31.42
C HIS A 114 2.05 4.56 30.51
N PRO A 115 1.42 3.46 30.96
CA PRO A 115 1.21 2.26 30.14
C PRO A 115 0.50 2.49 28.80
N ARG A 116 -0.31 3.56 28.68
CA ARG A 116 -0.99 3.92 27.42
C ARG A 116 -0.08 4.55 26.36
N VAL A 117 1.18 4.84 26.66
CA VAL A 117 2.07 5.54 25.72
C VAL A 117 2.33 4.69 24.48
N SER A 118 2.59 3.40 24.62
CA SER A 118 2.74 2.48 23.47
C SER A 118 1.49 2.49 22.58
N ASP A 119 0.31 2.30 23.17
CA ASP A 119 -0.96 2.34 22.46
C ASP A 119 -1.17 3.69 21.74
N ALA A 120 -0.83 4.80 22.41
CA ALA A 120 -0.95 6.14 21.84
C ALA A 120 0.00 6.34 20.64
N PHE A 121 1.23 5.81 20.68
CA PHE A 121 2.14 5.83 19.53
C PHE A 121 1.54 5.10 18.33
N TYR A 122 1.02 3.89 18.54
CA TYR A 122 0.36 3.11 17.49
C TYR A 122 -0.87 3.85 16.93
N HIS A 123 -1.75 4.34 17.80
CA HIS A 123 -2.97 5.00 17.37
C HIS A 123 -2.74 6.37 16.73
N ARG A 124 -1.66 7.08 17.09
CA ARG A 124 -1.24 8.30 16.38
C ARG A 124 -0.78 7.98 14.96
N ALA A 125 0.01 6.92 14.76
CA ALA A 125 0.40 6.46 13.43
C ALA A 125 -0.82 6.07 12.59
N ARG A 126 -1.78 5.36 13.20
CA ARG A 126 -3.08 5.05 12.61
C ARG A 126 -3.90 6.29 12.22
N ALA A 127 -3.86 7.33 13.03
CA ALA A 127 -4.55 8.59 12.75
C ALA A 127 -3.94 9.31 11.54
N ARG A 128 -2.61 9.34 11.44
CA ARG A 128 -1.90 9.87 10.27
C ARG A 128 -2.16 9.08 9.00
N LEU A 129 -2.28 7.75 9.11
CA LEU A 129 -2.69 6.93 7.97
C LEU A 129 -4.09 7.34 7.48
N SER A 130 -5.04 7.57 8.40
CA SER A 130 -6.41 7.96 8.03
C SER A 130 -6.52 9.35 7.40
N THR A 131 -5.55 10.24 7.63
CA THR A 131 -5.49 11.58 7.02
C THR A 131 -4.68 11.59 5.71
N GLY A 132 -4.24 10.43 5.23
CA GLY A 132 -3.45 10.31 3.99
C GLY A 132 -1.96 10.68 4.16
N GLU A 133 -1.48 10.91 5.39
CA GLU A 133 -0.07 11.16 5.68
C GLU A 133 0.75 9.85 5.68
N TYR A 134 0.73 9.11 4.57
CA TYR A 134 1.26 7.75 4.49
C TYR A 134 2.73 7.65 4.86
N GLN A 135 3.57 8.59 4.40
CA GLN A 135 4.99 8.61 4.74
C GLN A 135 5.23 8.81 6.24
N ALA A 136 4.47 9.71 6.88
CA ALA A 136 4.58 9.96 8.31
C ALA A 136 4.05 8.78 9.13
N ALA A 137 2.96 8.15 8.68
CA ALA A 137 2.41 6.95 9.28
C ALA A 137 3.42 5.79 9.24
N LEU A 138 4.04 5.55 8.07
CA LEU A 138 5.07 4.53 7.89
C LEU A 138 6.23 4.68 8.87
N VAL A 139 6.83 5.88 8.93
CA VAL A 139 7.94 6.16 9.86
C VAL A 139 7.53 5.93 11.32
N GLN A 140 6.29 6.26 11.68
CA GLN A 140 5.80 6.04 13.03
C GLN A 140 5.51 4.56 13.34
N PHE A 141 5.03 3.77 12.38
CA PHE A 141 4.88 2.34 12.56
C PHE A 141 6.24 1.63 12.66
N GLU A 142 7.22 1.99 11.84
CA GLU A 142 8.59 1.47 11.92
C GLU A 142 9.22 1.81 13.28
N GLY A 143 9.09 3.05 13.74
CA GLY A 143 9.53 3.45 15.08
C GLY A 143 8.78 2.75 16.20
N PHE A 144 7.48 2.47 16.02
CA PHE A 144 6.67 1.76 16.99
C PHE A 144 7.12 0.31 17.15
N VAL A 145 7.27 -0.46 16.06
CA VAL A 145 7.71 -1.86 16.15
C VAL A 145 9.10 -1.99 16.73
N SER A 146 9.99 -1.01 16.47
CA SER A 146 11.33 -1.00 17.07
C SER A 146 11.31 -0.68 18.57
N ARG A 147 10.42 0.23 19.01
CA ARG A 147 10.38 0.70 20.40
C ARG A 147 9.53 -0.17 21.32
N TYR A 148 8.51 -0.83 20.79
CA TYR A 148 7.55 -1.64 21.54
C TYR A 148 7.35 -3.03 20.91
N PRO A 149 8.41 -3.85 20.81
CA PRO A 149 8.36 -5.16 20.14
C PRO A 149 7.42 -6.17 20.82
N ASP A 150 7.11 -5.97 22.11
CA ASP A 150 6.23 -6.86 22.87
C ASP A 150 4.75 -6.39 22.89
N SER A 151 4.40 -5.35 22.12
CA SER A 151 3.03 -4.84 22.10
C SER A 151 2.10 -5.73 21.28
N ASP A 152 0.86 -5.91 21.77
CA ASP A 152 -0.23 -6.55 21.04
C ASP A 152 -0.55 -5.87 19.68
N TYR A 153 -0.06 -4.64 19.47
CA TYR A 153 -0.23 -3.91 18.22
C TYR A 153 0.89 -4.14 17.20
N VAL A 154 1.92 -4.94 17.47
CA VAL A 154 3.04 -5.12 16.52
C VAL A 154 2.58 -5.71 15.19
N ALA A 155 1.81 -6.80 15.20
CA ALA A 155 1.24 -7.37 13.98
C ALA A 155 0.33 -6.35 13.23
N ASN A 156 -0.39 -5.51 13.98
CA ASN A 156 -1.19 -4.44 13.40
C ASN A 156 -0.31 -3.37 12.75
N ALA A 157 0.78 -2.97 13.40
CA ALA A 157 1.69 -1.96 12.90
C ALA A 157 2.37 -2.40 11.59
N TYR A 158 2.80 -3.67 11.49
CA TYR A 158 3.29 -4.23 10.23
C TYR A 158 2.24 -4.18 9.13
N TYR A 159 1.00 -4.60 9.43
CA TYR A 159 -0.10 -4.53 8.48
C TYR A 159 -0.35 -3.09 7.98
N TRP A 160 -0.49 -2.12 8.90
CA TRP A 160 -0.76 -0.73 8.52
C TRP A 160 0.43 -0.03 7.87
N ALA A 161 1.66 -0.41 8.19
CA ALA A 161 2.85 0.01 7.46
C ALA A 161 2.84 -0.54 6.02
N GLY A 162 2.40 -1.78 5.81
CA GLY A 162 2.18 -2.37 4.50
C GLY A 162 1.14 -1.60 3.68
N GLU A 163 0.01 -1.24 4.29
CA GLU A 163 -1.02 -0.38 3.67
C GLU A 163 -0.48 1.01 3.31
N ALA A 164 0.32 1.62 4.19
CA ALA A 164 0.98 2.90 3.90
C ALA A 164 1.94 2.78 2.71
N LEU A 165 2.72 1.70 2.64
CA LEU A 165 3.62 1.42 1.52
C LEU A 165 2.87 1.20 0.21
N LEU A 166 1.73 0.51 0.23
CA LEU A 166 0.87 0.38 -0.95
C LEU A 166 0.37 1.73 -1.45
N ALA A 167 -0.09 2.60 -0.54
CA ALA A 167 -0.53 3.94 -0.90
C ALA A 167 0.61 4.81 -1.47
N LEU A 168 1.86 4.54 -1.07
CA LEU A 168 3.07 5.16 -1.61
C LEU A 168 3.59 4.47 -2.89
N GLY A 169 2.95 3.40 -3.36
CA GLY A 169 3.37 2.65 -4.56
C GLY A 169 4.52 1.66 -4.35
N HIS A 170 4.97 1.45 -3.11
CA HIS A 170 6.07 0.55 -2.76
C HIS A 170 5.59 -0.90 -2.57
N ARG A 171 5.08 -1.52 -3.63
CA ARG A 171 4.45 -2.85 -3.63
C ARG A 171 5.35 -3.94 -3.03
N GLU A 172 6.60 -4.05 -3.46
CA GLU A 172 7.54 -5.07 -2.95
C GLU A 172 7.80 -4.94 -1.45
N ARG A 173 7.96 -3.70 -0.95
CA ARG A 173 8.14 -3.46 0.48
C ARG A 173 6.88 -3.82 1.26
N ALA A 174 5.71 -3.47 0.73
CA ALA A 174 4.43 -3.81 1.34
C ALA A 174 4.23 -5.32 1.43
N ALA A 175 4.50 -6.05 0.34
CA ALA A 175 4.44 -7.51 0.30
C ALA A 175 5.27 -8.16 1.41
N ARG A 176 6.51 -7.68 1.62
CA ARG A 176 7.36 -8.17 2.72
C ARG A 176 6.74 -7.95 4.09
N LEU A 177 6.14 -6.78 4.36
CA LEU A 177 5.50 -6.52 5.66
C LEU A 177 4.24 -7.38 5.85
N PHE A 178 3.45 -7.60 4.81
CA PHE A 178 2.30 -8.52 4.89
C PHE A 178 2.75 -9.96 5.13
N GLN A 179 3.83 -10.40 4.47
CA GLN A 179 4.44 -11.70 4.70
C GLN A 179 4.92 -11.85 6.16
N THR A 180 5.58 -10.83 6.72
CA THR A 180 5.97 -10.80 8.13
C THR A 180 4.77 -11.01 9.07
N VAL A 181 3.60 -10.41 8.78
CA VAL A 181 2.39 -10.63 9.59
C VAL A 181 1.96 -12.10 9.55
N ILE A 182 2.03 -12.75 8.39
CA ILE A 182 1.62 -14.14 8.19
C ILE A 182 2.59 -15.11 8.89
N ASP A 183 3.89 -14.89 8.73
CA ASP A 183 4.92 -15.82 9.17
C ASP A 183 5.25 -15.68 10.67
N GLU A 184 5.38 -14.44 11.15
CA GLU A 184 5.81 -14.16 12.52
C GLU A 184 4.65 -14.00 13.50
N TYR A 185 3.44 -13.67 13.01
CA TYR A 185 2.26 -13.42 13.85
C TYR A 185 1.03 -14.26 13.42
N PRO A 186 1.16 -15.59 13.30
CA PRO A 186 0.12 -16.46 12.70
C PRO A 186 -1.20 -16.51 13.49
N THR A 187 -1.22 -16.10 14.76
CA THR A 187 -2.45 -16.02 15.59
C THR A 187 -3.11 -14.64 15.53
N SER A 188 -2.52 -13.68 14.83
CA SER A 188 -3.08 -12.33 14.69
C SER A 188 -4.32 -12.34 13.80
N PHE A 189 -5.34 -11.57 14.18
CA PHE A 189 -6.51 -11.33 13.32
C PHE A 189 -6.17 -10.61 12.00
N ARG A 190 -4.92 -10.15 11.84
CA ARG A 190 -4.41 -9.51 10.62
C ARG A 190 -3.92 -10.50 9.57
N VAL A 191 -3.75 -11.78 9.89
CA VAL A 191 -3.20 -12.77 8.96
C VAL A 191 -4.04 -12.89 7.69
N GLU A 192 -5.36 -13.02 7.83
CA GLU A 192 -6.27 -13.12 6.66
C GLU A 192 -6.22 -11.86 5.79
N ALA A 193 -6.26 -10.68 6.42
CA ALA A 193 -6.20 -9.40 5.73
C ALA A 193 -4.84 -9.20 5.02
N ALA A 194 -3.74 -9.58 5.67
CA ALA A 194 -2.39 -9.53 5.10
C ALA A 194 -2.26 -10.48 3.91
N GLY A 195 -2.75 -11.72 4.04
CA GLY A 195 -2.77 -12.71 2.95
C GLY A 195 -3.55 -12.20 1.74
N TYR A 196 -4.74 -11.64 1.96
CA TYR A 196 -5.53 -11.03 0.88
C TYR A 196 -4.76 -9.90 0.17
N ARG A 197 -4.12 -9.00 0.93
CA ARG A 197 -3.33 -7.92 0.33
C ARG A 197 -2.13 -8.44 -0.45
N LEU A 198 -1.43 -9.44 0.05
CA LEU A 198 -0.32 -10.08 -0.65
C LEU A 198 -0.78 -10.70 -1.97
N SER A 199 -1.89 -11.46 -1.97
CA SER A 199 -2.46 -12.04 -3.19
C SER A 199 -2.84 -11.00 -4.24
N LEU A 200 -3.35 -9.83 -3.82
CA LEU A 200 -3.65 -8.73 -4.76
C LEU A 200 -2.38 -8.13 -5.38
N ILE A 201 -1.30 -8.02 -4.62
CA ILE A 201 -0.01 -7.56 -5.13
C ILE A 201 0.51 -8.54 -6.19
N GLU A 202 0.53 -9.84 -5.87
CA GLU A 202 1.00 -10.89 -6.76
C GLU A 202 0.18 -10.97 -8.05
N LEU A 203 -1.13 -10.83 -7.96
CA LEU A 203 -2.00 -10.83 -9.15
C LEU A 203 -1.69 -9.65 -10.07
N GLY A 204 -1.52 -8.45 -9.49
CA GLY A 204 -1.15 -7.26 -10.26
C GLY A 204 0.22 -7.38 -10.94
N GLU A 205 1.20 -8.02 -10.29
CA GLU A 205 2.51 -8.28 -10.88
C GLU A 205 2.44 -9.30 -12.04
N ARG A 206 1.62 -10.35 -11.91
CA ARG A 206 1.37 -11.32 -12.99
C ARG A 206 0.73 -10.64 -14.21
N ASP A 207 -0.24 -9.77 -14.00
CA ASP A 207 -0.89 -9.03 -15.10
C ASP A 207 0.09 -8.11 -15.82
N GLU A 208 0.95 -7.40 -15.08
CA GLU A 208 1.97 -6.53 -15.65
C GLU A 208 3.04 -7.33 -16.43
N GLN A 209 3.46 -8.47 -15.88
CA GLN A 209 4.37 -9.40 -16.58
C GLN A 209 3.73 -9.90 -17.88
N LEU A 210 2.46 -10.28 -17.85
CA LEU A 210 1.72 -10.71 -19.04
C LEU A 210 1.65 -9.59 -20.09
N GLN A 211 1.34 -8.36 -19.68
CA GLN A 211 1.34 -7.21 -20.60
C GLN A 211 2.71 -6.95 -21.21
N ARG A 212 3.79 -7.02 -20.42
CA ARG A 212 5.16 -6.88 -20.92
C ARG A 212 5.50 -7.97 -21.94
N LEU A 213 5.13 -9.22 -21.65
CA LEU A 213 5.30 -10.34 -22.58
C LEU A 213 4.52 -10.11 -23.89
N LEU A 214 3.27 -9.65 -23.80
CA LEU A 214 2.43 -9.34 -24.96
C LEU A 214 2.99 -8.18 -25.79
N GLN A 215 3.49 -7.12 -25.16
CA GLN A 215 4.10 -5.99 -25.84
C GLN A 215 5.40 -6.40 -26.54
N TRP A 216 6.27 -7.13 -25.83
CA TRP A 216 7.51 -7.67 -26.39
C TRP A 216 7.23 -8.56 -27.62
N SER A 217 6.22 -9.43 -27.54
CA SER A 217 5.77 -10.25 -28.67
C SER A 217 5.31 -9.41 -29.87
N HIS A 218 4.57 -8.32 -29.63
CA HIS A 218 4.10 -7.42 -30.68
C HIS A 218 5.23 -6.64 -31.37
N GLU A 219 6.21 -6.14 -30.60
CA GLU A 219 7.38 -5.45 -31.15
C GLU A 219 8.25 -6.36 -32.01
N GLU A 220 8.43 -7.61 -31.60
CA GLU A 220 9.17 -8.61 -32.39
C GLU A 220 8.41 -8.97 -33.69
N HIS A 221 7.09 -9.06 -33.63
CA HIS A 221 6.23 -9.22 -34.81
C HIS A 221 6.37 -8.04 -35.79
N LEU A 222 6.34 -6.79 -35.30
CA LEU A 222 6.52 -5.61 -36.14
C LEU A 222 7.92 -5.55 -36.77
N ARG A 223 8.98 -5.83 -36.00
CA ARG A 223 10.35 -5.90 -36.51
C ARG A 223 10.49 -6.93 -37.63
N THR A 224 9.87 -8.10 -37.45
CA THR A 224 9.84 -9.15 -38.47
C THR A 224 9.15 -8.65 -39.74
N ILE A 225 7.95 -8.06 -39.64
CA ILE A 225 7.22 -7.51 -40.79
C ILE A 225 8.01 -6.41 -41.50
N GLU A 226 8.66 -5.53 -40.76
CA GLU A 226 9.47 -4.46 -41.34
C GLU A 226 10.70 -4.99 -42.07
N ALA A 227 11.38 -6.01 -41.50
CA ALA A 227 12.48 -6.68 -42.18
C ALA A 227 12.01 -7.34 -43.49
N PHE A 228 10.83 -7.98 -43.46
CA PHE A 228 10.21 -8.55 -44.66
C PHE A 228 9.82 -7.49 -45.70
N ARG A 229 9.20 -6.38 -45.29
CA ARG A 229 8.85 -5.28 -46.20
C ARG A 229 10.07 -4.66 -46.85
N ARG A 230 11.14 -4.44 -46.08
CA ARG A 230 12.43 -3.94 -46.59
C ARG A 230 13.04 -4.91 -47.61
N SER A 231 13.10 -6.20 -47.27
CA SER A 231 13.57 -7.24 -48.19
C SER A 231 12.74 -7.26 -49.48
N ARG A 232 11.40 -7.18 -49.38
CA ARG A 232 10.49 -7.09 -50.53
C ARG A 232 10.74 -5.86 -51.42
N SER A 233 10.86 -4.67 -50.84
CA SER A 233 11.10 -3.42 -51.59
C SER A 233 12.41 -3.49 -52.39
N ALA A 234 13.49 -3.98 -51.76
CA ALA A 234 14.78 -4.14 -52.43
C ALA A 234 14.71 -5.12 -53.62
N TYR A 235 13.85 -6.15 -53.56
CA TYR A 235 13.62 -7.05 -54.69
C TYR A 235 12.79 -6.43 -55.80
N GLU A 236 11.72 -5.70 -55.46
CA GLU A 236 10.88 -5.01 -56.46
C GLU A 236 11.70 -3.96 -57.24
N GLU A 237 12.59 -3.22 -56.56
CA GLU A 237 13.55 -2.29 -57.18
C GLU A 237 14.54 -3.00 -58.11
N ALA A 238 15.12 -4.13 -57.68
CA ALA A 238 16.04 -4.91 -58.51
C ALA A 238 15.34 -5.46 -59.78
N LEU A 239 14.07 -5.84 -59.68
CA LEU A 239 13.26 -6.31 -60.80
C LEU A 239 12.85 -5.17 -61.75
N ALA A 240 12.55 -3.99 -61.22
CA ALA A 240 12.29 -2.80 -62.05
C ALA A 240 13.54 -2.46 -62.88
N ALA A 241 14.72 -2.48 -62.26
CA ALA A 241 15.99 -2.29 -62.96
C ALA A 241 16.26 -3.37 -64.02
N TYR A 242 15.89 -4.63 -63.75
CA TYR A 242 15.95 -5.72 -64.74
C TYR A 242 15.03 -5.49 -65.95
N ARG A 243 13.81 -5.00 -65.72
CA ARG A 243 12.83 -4.74 -66.79
C ARG A 243 13.16 -3.50 -67.61
N ASP A 244 13.73 -2.47 -66.99
CA ASP A 244 14.17 -1.25 -67.67
C ASP A 244 15.49 -1.46 -68.46
N GLY A 245 16.30 -2.45 -68.06
CA GLY A 245 17.54 -2.85 -68.72
C GLY A 245 17.32 -3.73 -69.95
N VAL A 246 16.73 -3.16 -71.01
CA VAL A 246 16.48 -3.86 -72.29
C VAL A 246 17.74 -3.95 -73.19
N ASP A 247 18.92 -3.51 -72.75
CA ASP A 247 20.17 -3.70 -73.50
C ASP A 247 21.12 -4.71 -72.84
N GLY A 248 20.86 -5.99 -73.13
CA GLY A 248 21.85 -6.89 -73.72
C GLY A 248 23.04 -7.41 -72.90
N THR A 249 23.39 -6.86 -71.75
CA THR A 249 24.50 -7.40 -70.94
C THR A 249 24.27 -7.19 -69.46
N LEU A 250 23.70 -8.20 -68.82
CA LEU A 250 24.20 -8.84 -67.60
C LEU A 250 23.16 -9.90 -67.23
N SER A 251 23.54 -11.18 -67.38
CA SER A 251 22.83 -12.28 -66.73
C SER A 251 22.61 -11.87 -65.28
N ALA A 252 21.39 -11.98 -64.75
CA ALA A 252 21.21 -12.00 -63.30
C ALA A 252 22.21 -13.04 -62.80
N ASP A 253 23.29 -12.58 -62.14
CA ASP A 253 24.43 -13.42 -61.79
C ASP A 253 23.82 -14.65 -61.11
N GLU A 254 24.04 -15.85 -61.64
CA GLU A 254 23.36 -17.06 -61.15
C GLU A 254 23.52 -17.21 -59.62
N ARG A 255 24.57 -16.57 -59.08
CA ARG A 255 24.85 -16.33 -57.66
C ARG A 255 23.76 -15.55 -56.93
N GLN A 256 23.19 -14.50 -57.51
CA GLN A 256 22.10 -13.71 -56.95
C GLN A 256 20.83 -14.58 -56.82
N VAL A 257 20.48 -15.33 -57.88
CA VAL A 257 19.34 -16.27 -57.87
C VAL A 257 19.59 -17.42 -56.89
N ALA A 258 20.80 -17.96 -56.83
CA ALA A 258 21.18 -18.99 -55.89
C ALA A 258 21.14 -18.50 -54.43
N ARG A 259 21.60 -17.27 -54.16
CA ARG A 259 21.50 -16.62 -52.85
C ARG A 259 20.05 -16.47 -52.42
N LEU A 260 19.17 -16.10 -53.36
CA LEU A 260 17.74 -15.98 -53.10
C LEU A 260 17.08 -17.32 -52.80
N ARG A 261 17.43 -18.37 -53.55
CA ARG A 261 16.98 -19.74 -53.28
C ARG A 261 17.41 -20.20 -51.89
N ALA A 262 18.63 -19.89 -51.48
CA ALA A 262 19.13 -20.23 -50.13
C ALA A 262 18.37 -19.47 -49.03
N GLU A 263 18.11 -18.17 -49.22
CA GLU A 263 17.34 -17.36 -48.27
C GLU A 263 15.87 -17.85 -48.15
N ILE A 264 15.27 -18.28 -49.26
CA ILE A 264 13.93 -18.91 -49.27
C ILE A 264 13.95 -20.24 -48.51
N ALA A 265 14.92 -21.11 -48.77
CA ALA A 265 15.03 -22.40 -48.11
C ALA A 265 15.20 -22.28 -46.58
N GLU A 266 15.99 -21.29 -46.14
CA GLU A 266 16.14 -20.97 -44.72
C GLU A 266 14.82 -20.51 -44.10
N LEU A 267 14.09 -19.62 -44.78
CA LEU A 267 12.80 -19.13 -44.31
C LEU A 267 11.74 -20.24 -44.21
N VAL A 268 11.71 -21.17 -45.15
CA VAL A 268 10.84 -22.36 -45.11
C VAL A 268 11.18 -23.23 -43.89
N THR A 269 12.47 -23.47 -43.67
CA THR A 269 12.93 -24.27 -42.52
C THR A 269 12.52 -23.64 -41.20
N GLN A 270 12.66 -22.33 -41.06
CA GLN A 270 12.22 -21.58 -39.88
C GLN A 270 10.69 -21.62 -39.71
N LEU A 271 9.92 -21.61 -40.80
CA LEU A 271 8.46 -21.71 -40.77
C LEU A 271 8.01 -23.07 -40.25
N ASP A 272 8.62 -24.15 -40.76
CA ASP A 272 8.26 -25.51 -40.38
C ASP A 272 8.65 -25.81 -38.93
N ALA A 273 9.80 -25.29 -38.47
CA ALA A 273 10.18 -25.36 -37.06
C ALA A 273 9.15 -24.67 -36.15
N ALA A 274 8.70 -23.46 -36.52
CA ALA A 274 7.69 -22.74 -35.77
C ALA A 274 6.33 -23.47 -35.75
N ARG A 275 5.92 -24.10 -36.87
CA ARG A 275 4.71 -24.93 -36.95
C ARG A 275 4.80 -26.16 -36.05
N ALA A 276 5.95 -26.83 -36.02
CA ALA A 276 6.16 -28.01 -35.17
C ALA A 276 6.14 -27.65 -33.68
N GLU A 277 6.75 -26.54 -33.28
CA GLU A 277 6.69 -26.03 -31.91
C GLU A 277 5.26 -25.66 -31.50
N LEU A 278 4.53 -24.97 -32.39
CA LEU A 278 3.11 -24.63 -32.19
C LEU A 278 2.26 -25.87 -31.89
N GLN A 279 2.48 -26.93 -32.66
CA GLN A 279 1.75 -28.19 -32.50
C GLN A 279 2.03 -28.84 -31.15
N ARG A 280 3.29 -28.91 -30.71
CA ARG A 280 3.66 -29.42 -29.38
C ARG A 280 2.99 -28.64 -28.25
N VAL A 281 2.95 -27.31 -28.38
CA VAL A 281 2.34 -26.44 -27.36
C VAL A 281 0.81 -26.62 -27.32
N ARG A 282 0.14 -26.81 -28.46
CA ARG A 282 -1.31 -27.13 -28.51
C ARG A 282 -1.65 -28.44 -27.82
N GLU A 283 -0.77 -29.43 -27.96
CA GLU A 283 -0.93 -30.76 -27.37
C GLU A 283 -0.70 -30.76 -25.85
N ALA A 284 0.08 -29.81 -25.33
CA ALA A 284 0.43 -29.70 -23.91
C ALA A 284 -0.61 -28.96 -23.03
N ARG A 285 -1.82 -28.70 -23.53
CA ARG A 285 -2.82 -27.73 -23.00
C ARG A 285 -2.95 -27.64 -21.46
N GLY A 286 -2.81 -26.41 -20.96
CA GLY A 286 -3.20 -26.02 -19.59
C GLY A 286 -3.30 -24.51 -19.29
N ASP A 287 -2.82 -23.59 -20.14
CA ASP A 287 -2.72 -22.17 -19.74
C ASP A 287 -3.14 -21.15 -20.82
N VAL A 288 -3.91 -20.13 -20.42
CA VAL A 288 -4.56 -19.13 -21.28
C VAL A 288 -3.56 -18.09 -21.82
N ALA A 289 -2.46 -17.85 -21.09
CA ALA A 289 -1.37 -16.98 -21.57
C ALA A 289 -0.69 -17.54 -22.82
N VAL A 290 -0.65 -18.88 -22.94
CA VAL A 290 -0.02 -19.59 -24.06
C VAL A 290 -0.86 -19.47 -25.33
N GLU A 291 -2.20 -19.35 -25.23
CA GLU A 291 -3.10 -19.17 -26.39
C GLU A 291 -2.89 -17.82 -27.10
N GLY A 292 -2.64 -16.74 -26.36
CA GLY A 292 -2.35 -15.42 -26.93
C GLY A 292 -1.04 -15.37 -27.70
N GLU A 293 0.01 -15.97 -27.15
CA GLU A 293 1.31 -16.11 -27.82
C GLU A 293 1.20 -17.01 -29.06
N LEU A 294 0.41 -18.09 -28.99
CA LEU A 294 0.11 -18.97 -30.12
C LEU A 294 -0.60 -18.26 -31.26
N ALA A 295 -1.61 -17.43 -30.94
CA ALA A 295 -2.40 -16.71 -31.94
C ALA A 295 -1.58 -15.63 -32.66
N ASN A 296 -0.58 -15.05 -32.00
CA ASN A 296 0.36 -14.12 -32.63
C ASN A 296 1.39 -14.86 -33.50
N ARG A 297 1.96 -15.97 -33.01
CA ARG A 297 2.92 -16.79 -33.79
C ARG A 297 2.29 -17.39 -35.05
N LEU A 298 1.02 -17.81 -34.99
CA LEU A 298 0.27 -18.32 -36.15
C LEU A 298 0.11 -17.26 -37.25
N ARG A 299 -0.23 -16.02 -36.87
CA ARG A 299 -0.33 -14.90 -37.83
C ARG A 299 1.00 -14.57 -38.52
N VAL A 300 2.13 -14.68 -37.81
CA VAL A 300 3.47 -14.53 -38.43
C VAL A 300 3.72 -15.62 -39.47
N ALA A 301 3.35 -16.86 -39.16
CA ALA A 301 3.53 -17.99 -40.08
C ALA A 301 2.68 -17.82 -41.36
N GLU A 302 1.43 -17.39 -41.24
CA GLU A 302 0.53 -17.15 -42.38
C GLU A 302 1.08 -16.06 -43.33
N ILE A 303 1.66 -14.98 -42.79
CA ILE A 303 2.27 -13.91 -43.60
C ILE A 303 3.52 -14.42 -44.33
N LYS A 304 4.37 -15.20 -43.65
CA LYS A 304 5.56 -15.82 -44.26
C LYS A 304 5.18 -16.78 -45.39
N GLU A 305 4.11 -17.54 -45.23
CA GLU A 305 3.56 -18.45 -46.24
C GLU A 305 3.03 -17.71 -47.48
N GLN A 306 2.26 -16.63 -47.28
CA GLN A 306 1.79 -15.78 -48.39
C GLN A 306 2.97 -15.18 -49.18
N ALA A 307 4.03 -14.76 -48.50
CA ALA A 307 5.24 -14.24 -49.14
C ALA A 307 5.99 -15.32 -49.94
N LEU A 308 6.02 -16.56 -49.42
CA LEU A 308 6.62 -17.70 -50.10
C LEU A 308 5.90 -18.01 -51.42
N LEU A 309 4.56 -18.05 -51.39
CA LEU A 309 3.73 -18.32 -52.57
C LEU A 309 3.93 -17.28 -53.68
N VAL A 310 4.13 -16.01 -53.31
CA VAL A 310 4.46 -14.94 -54.27
C VAL A 310 5.85 -15.18 -54.86
N LYS A 311 6.86 -15.50 -54.05
CA LYS A 311 8.22 -15.81 -54.52
C LYS A 311 8.27 -17.05 -55.42
N GLU A 312 7.53 -18.11 -55.11
CA GLU A 312 7.45 -19.34 -55.93
C GLU A 312 6.75 -19.12 -57.28
N ARG A 313 5.75 -18.22 -57.32
CA ARG A 313 5.11 -17.85 -58.58
C ARG A 313 6.09 -17.07 -59.47
N LEU A 314 6.83 -16.14 -58.88
CA LEU A 314 7.87 -15.34 -59.54
C LEU A 314 9.05 -16.20 -60.05
N LEU A 315 9.46 -17.22 -59.29
CA LEU A 315 10.55 -18.12 -59.71
C LEU A 315 10.14 -18.91 -60.97
N ARG A 316 8.89 -19.39 -61.02
CA ARG A 316 8.32 -20.02 -62.20
C ARG A 316 8.27 -19.08 -63.40
N ASP A 317 7.88 -17.82 -63.20
CA ASP A 317 7.82 -16.82 -64.27
C ASP A 317 9.22 -16.51 -64.85
N LEU A 318 10.27 -16.50 -64.02
CA LEU A 318 11.66 -16.31 -64.44
C LEU A 318 12.22 -17.54 -65.18
N GLU A 319 11.88 -18.74 -64.73
CA GLU A 319 12.26 -20.00 -65.41
C GLU A 319 11.61 -20.07 -66.82
N LEU A 320 10.33 -19.71 -66.93
CA LEU A 320 9.61 -19.64 -68.21
C LEU A 320 10.17 -18.55 -69.15
N ALA A 321 10.65 -17.43 -68.62
CA ALA A 321 11.29 -16.39 -69.42
C ALA A 321 12.69 -16.78 -69.95
N GLY A 322 13.39 -17.68 -69.26
CA GLY A 322 14.67 -18.24 -69.69
C GLY A 322 14.56 -19.37 -70.72
N GLU A 323 13.41 -20.06 -70.80
CA GLU A 323 13.15 -21.18 -71.71
C GLU A 323 12.58 -20.78 -73.08
N SER A 324 12.33 -19.49 -73.33
CA SER A 324 11.78 -19.03 -74.61
C SER A 324 12.72 -19.39 -75.77
N PRO A 325 12.31 -20.25 -76.74
CA PRO A 325 13.18 -20.65 -77.85
C PRO A 325 13.54 -19.42 -78.69
N ARG A 326 14.84 -19.19 -78.89
CA ARG A 326 15.38 -18.14 -79.77
C ARG A 326 14.90 -18.28 -81.21
#